data_AF-D5AA26-F1
#
_entry.id   AF-D5AA26-F1
#
_cell.length_a   1.000
_cell.length_b   1.000
_cell.length_c   1.000
_cell.angle_alpha   90.00
_cell.angle_beta   90.00
_cell.angle_gamma   90.00
#
_symmetry.space_group_name_H-M   'P 1'
#
loop_
_entity.id
_entity.type
_entity.pdbx_description
1 polymer ?
#
loop_
_entity_poly.entity_id
_entity_poly.type
_entity_poly.pdbx_seq_one_letter_code
_entity_poly.pdbx_strand_id
1 'polypeptide(L)'
;MNYEKLKEEHDSFREMANNIIEAKDNEISRLLDENNNLQRSLRANHLVEKDRGRNQASVQQDSSVSVVAVAEQQILILARQQAQREEELAQRQRHIEALQEEIAELERENRLHHQQEVMLKSELRNMDRVQKRDGVDMTYLKNVILKLLETGEVEALLPVIGTLLQFSPEEIRKCHETYNAVPNVPLSGAAAVVDAAASAPRSFFSRFTL
;
A
#
# COMPACT_ATOMS: atom_id res chain seq x y z
N MET A 1 19.31 18.40 -1.13
CA MET A 1 19.92 17.07 -1.34
C MET A 1 19.01 16.09 -2.08
N ASN A 2 17.72 15.92 -1.73
CA ASN A 2 16.87 14.94 -2.44
C ASN A 2 16.34 15.41 -3.80
N TYR A 3 16.08 16.72 -3.96
CA TYR A 3 15.58 17.27 -5.24
C TYR A 3 16.60 17.17 -6.38
N GLU A 4 17.88 17.35 -6.05
CA GLU A 4 18.97 17.32 -7.03
C GLU A 4 19.21 15.90 -7.55
N LYS A 5 19.20 14.91 -6.66
CA LYS A 5 19.22 13.49 -7.03
C LYS A 5 18.03 13.08 -7.90
N LEU A 6 16.82 13.53 -7.55
CA LEU A 6 15.62 13.21 -8.32
C LEU A 6 15.66 13.83 -9.73
N LYS A 7 16.27 15.01 -9.86
CA LYS A 7 16.48 15.66 -11.15
C LYS A 7 17.51 14.92 -12.00
N GLU A 8 18.63 14.50 -11.40
CA GLU A 8 19.64 13.68 -12.07
C GLU A 8 19.08 12.34 -12.57
N GLU A 9 18.26 11.67 -11.75
CA GLU A 9 17.58 10.43 -12.15
C GLU A 9 16.63 10.68 -13.33
N HIS A 10 15.81 11.73 -13.27
CA HIS A 10 14.90 12.07 -14.36
C HIS A 10 15.64 12.41 -15.66
N ASP A 11 16.73 13.15 -15.57
CA ASP A 11 17.57 13.50 -16.73
C ASP A 11 18.24 12.24 -17.31
N SER A 12 18.68 11.31 -16.46
CA SER A 12 19.23 10.01 -16.87
C SER A 12 18.18 9.14 -17.58
N PHE A 13 16.95 9.05 -17.04
CA PHE A 13 15.85 8.33 -17.70
C PHE A 13 15.50 8.94 -19.06
N ARG A 14 15.51 10.27 -19.15
CA ARG A 14 15.25 10.98 -20.41
C ARG A 14 16.32 10.69 -21.46
N GLU A 15 17.59 10.68 -21.06
CA GLU A 15 18.71 10.35 -21.94
C GLU A 15 18.61 8.89 -22.43
N MET A 16 18.32 7.95 -21.53
CA MET A 16 18.11 6.54 -21.90
C MET A 16 16.95 6.37 -22.87
N ALA A 17 15.81 7.04 -22.63
CA ALA A 17 14.66 6.99 -23.52
C ALA A 17 15.00 7.53 -24.92
N ASN A 18 15.73 8.66 -24.99
CA ASN A 18 16.17 9.22 -26.26
C ASN A 18 17.12 8.27 -27.01
N ASN A 19 18.07 7.64 -26.32
CA ASN A 19 18.98 6.67 -26.93
C ASN A 19 18.24 5.45 -27.50
N ILE A 20 17.21 4.97 -26.79
CA ILE A 20 16.37 3.85 -27.26
C ILE A 20 15.56 4.27 -28.49
N ILE A 21 14.98 5.47 -28.48
CA ILE A 21 14.22 6.02 -29.62
C ILE A 21 15.14 6.11 -30.84
N GLU A 22 16.33 6.69 -30.70
CA GLU A 22 17.28 6.84 -31.81
C GLU A 22 17.74 5.47 -32.34
N ALA A 23 18.02 4.50 -31.46
CA ALA A 23 18.35 3.15 -31.88
C ALA A 23 17.22 2.49 -32.69
N LYS A 24 15.96 2.74 -32.30
CA LYS A 24 14.79 2.22 -33.01
C LYS A 24 14.56 2.93 -34.34
N ASP A 25 14.75 4.24 -34.41
CA ASP A 25 14.65 5.01 -35.66
C ASP A 25 15.70 4.56 -36.69
N ASN A 26 16.91 4.25 -36.23
CA ASN A 26 17.97 3.69 -37.07
C ASN A 26 17.60 2.29 -37.60
N GLU A 27 17.03 1.44 -36.75
CA GLU A 27 16.54 0.11 -37.13
C GLU A 27 15.39 0.21 -38.15
N ILE A 28 14.44 1.12 -37.94
CA ILE A 28 13.35 1.39 -38.89
C ILE A 28 13.89 1.84 -40.24
N SER A 29 14.86 2.78 -40.25
CA SER A 29 15.47 3.27 -41.48
C SER A 29 16.15 2.14 -42.26
N ARG A 30 16.89 1.28 -41.58
CA ARG A 30 17.53 0.11 -42.18
C ARG A 30 16.51 -0.88 -42.76
N LEU A 31 15.44 -1.17 -42.02
CA LEU A 31 14.37 -2.05 -42.49
C LEU A 31 13.62 -1.47 -43.69
N LEU A 32 13.40 -0.15 -43.72
CA LEU A 32 12.81 0.53 -44.87
C LEU A 32 13.69 0.41 -46.12
N ASP A 33 15.00 0.59 -45.98
CA ASP A 33 15.94 0.43 -47.08
C ASP A 33 15.98 -1.01 -47.60
N GLU A 34 16.01 -1.99 -46.70
CA GLU A 34 15.96 -3.40 -47.07
C GLU A 34 14.64 -3.77 -47.76
N ASN A 35 13.50 -3.27 -47.26
CA ASN A 35 12.20 -3.48 -47.89
C ASN A 35 12.13 -2.83 -49.28
N ASN A 36 12.64 -1.61 -49.43
CA ASN A 36 12.73 -0.95 -50.74
C ASN A 36 13.60 -1.75 -51.72
N ASN A 37 14.73 -2.29 -51.25
CA ASN A 37 15.59 -3.15 -52.07
C ASN A 37 14.89 -4.45 -52.46
N LEU A 38 14.20 -5.11 -51.52
CA LEU A 38 13.40 -6.31 -51.80
C LEU A 38 12.30 -6.03 -52.81
N GLN A 39 11.58 -4.91 -52.68
CA GLN A 39 10.55 -4.51 -53.64
C GLN A 39 11.14 -4.26 -55.03
N ARG A 40 12.33 -3.62 -55.12
CA ARG A 40 13.03 -3.45 -56.40
C ARG A 40 13.43 -4.80 -56.99
N SER A 41 13.97 -5.71 -56.18
CA SER A 41 14.34 -7.07 -56.62
C SER A 41 13.13 -7.88 -57.10
N LEU A 42 12.01 -7.83 -56.37
CA LEU A 42 10.76 -8.48 -56.77
C LEU A 42 10.21 -7.90 -58.07
N ARG A 43 10.24 -6.56 -58.24
CA ARG A 43 9.80 -5.91 -59.49
C ARG A 43 10.72 -6.26 -60.66
N ALA A 44 12.03 -6.31 -60.45
CA ALA A 44 13.00 -6.72 -61.48
C ALA A 44 12.79 -8.18 -61.90
N ASN A 45 12.62 -9.09 -60.95
CA ASN A 45 12.34 -10.49 -61.21
C ASN A 45 11.00 -10.69 -61.93
N HIS A 46 9.95 -9.97 -61.53
CA HIS A 46 8.65 -10.02 -62.22
C HIS A 46 8.74 -9.50 -63.67
N LEU A 47 9.61 -8.52 -63.96
CA LEU A 47 9.81 -8.04 -65.34
C LEU A 47 10.52 -9.11 -66.19
N VAL A 48 11.49 -9.82 -65.61
CA VAL A 48 12.20 -10.96 -66.25
C VAL A 48 11.25 -12.15 -66.48
N GLU A 49 10.30 -12.39 -65.57
CA GLU A 49 9.32 -13.47 -65.69
C GLU A 49 8.26 -13.18 -66.77
N LYS A 50 7.89 -11.90 -66.95
CA LYS A 50 6.95 -11.46 -67.99
C LYS A 50 7.52 -11.61 -69.41
N ASP A 51 8.84 -11.51 -69.58
CA ASP A 51 9.51 -11.76 -70.87
C ASP A 51 9.57 -13.27 -71.23
N ARG A 52 9.55 -14.18 -70.24
CA ARG A 52 9.36 -15.63 -70.47
C ARG A 52 7.92 -15.99 -70.84
N GLY A 53 6.94 -15.19 -70.42
CA GLY A 53 5.51 -15.46 -70.60
C GLY A 53 4.95 -15.25 -72.02
N ARG A 54 5.70 -14.65 -72.95
CA ARG A 54 5.21 -14.45 -74.34
C ARG A 54 5.19 -15.73 -75.18
N ASN A 55 5.68 -16.86 -74.64
CA ASN A 55 5.83 -18.13 -75.36
C ASN A 55 4.94 -19.29 -74.88
N GLN A 56 3.99 -19.14 -73.95
CA GLN A 56 3.16 -20.27 -73.50
C GLN A 56 1.68 -19.90 -73.26
N ALA A 57 0.82 -20.30 -74.20
CA ALA A 57 -0.64 -20.16 -74.13
C ALA A 57 -1.32 -21.46 -73.63
N SER A 58 -0.88 -22.01 -72.48
CA SER A 58 -1.44 -23.24 -71.88
C SER A 58 -1.89 -23.12 -70.41
N VAL A 59 -1.91 -21.91 -69.82
CA VAL A 59 -1.79 -21.71 -68.35
C VAL A 59 -3.11 -21.35 -67.63
N GLN A 60 -4.25 -21.98 -67.96
CA GLN A 60 -5.51 -21.68 -67.24
C GLN A 60 -5.77 -22.54 -66.00
N GLN A 61 -5.26 -23.79 -65.91
CA GLN A 61 -5.37 -24.61 -64.70
C GLN A 61 -4.28 -24.30 -63.66
N ASP A 62 -3.03 -24.10 -64.10
CA ASP A 62 -1.91 -23.78 -63.20
C ASP A 62 -2.05 -22.42 -62.48
N SER A 63 -2.79 -21.47 -63.07
CA SER A 63 -3.03 -20.17 -62.45
C SER A 63 -3.92 -20.28 -61.20
N SER A 64 -4.93 -21.15 -61.23
CA SER A 64 -5.83 -21.37 -60.09
C SER A 64 -5.14 -22.11 -58.94
N VAL A 65 -4.29 -23.10 -59.25
CA VAL A 65 -3.48 -23.83 -58.26
C VAL A 65 -2.43 -22.92 -57.65
N SER A 66 -1.84 -22.02 -58.43
CA SER A 66 -0.91 -20.99 -57.94
C SER A 66 -1.59 -20.01 -56.98
N VAL A 67 -2.82 -19.55 -57.27
CA VAL A 67 -3.57 -18.66 -56.37
C VAL A 67 -3.93 -19.33 -55.04
N VAL A 68 -4.29 -20.62 -55.06
CA VAL A 68 -4.57 -21.38 -53.83
C VAL A 68 -3.30 -21.57 -52.99
N ALA A 69 -2.17 -21.92 -53.61
CA ALA A 69 -0.90 -22.07 -52.90
C ALA A 69 -0.42 -20.74 -52.28
N VAL A 70 -0.60 -19.62 -52.98
CA VAL A 70 -0.29 -18.27 -52.45
C VAL A 70 -1.20 -17.92 -51.27
N ALA A 71 -2.49 -18.27 -51.32
CA ALA A 71 -3.41 -18.06 -50.21
C ALA A 71 -3.07 -18.91 -48.98
N GLU A 72 -2.70 -20.18 -49.17
CA GLU A 72 -2.25 -21.06 -48.08
C GLU A 72 -0.99 -20.52 -47.40
N GLN A 73 -0.03 -20.03 -48.19
CA GLN A 73 1.19 -19.42 -47.64
C GLN A 73 0.88 -18.14 -46.86
N GLN A 74 -0.06 -17.32 -47.33
CA GLN A 74 -0.52 -16.13 -46.60
C GLN A 74 -1.21 -16.50 -45.27
N ILE A 75 -2.04 -17.54 -45.27
CA ILE A 75 -2.70 -18.04 -44.05
C ILE A 75 -1.66 -18.52 -43.03
N LEU A 76 -0.64 -19.27 -43.46
CA LEU A 76 0.44 -19.73 -42.58
C LEU A 76 1.21 -18.57 -41.94
N ILE A 77 1.49 -17.51 -42.71
CA ILE A 77 2.19 -16.32 -42.20
C ILE A 77 1.32 -15.60 -41.15
N LEU A 78 0.02 -15.41 -41.45
CA LEU A 78 -0.91 -14.75 -40.53
C LEU A 78 -1.12 -15.58 -39.25
N ALA A 79 -1.26 -16.90 -39.37
CA ALA A 79 -1.38 -17.80 -38.22
C ALA A 79 -0.13 -17.74 -37.34
N ARG A 80 1.06 -17.70 -37.93
CA ARG A 80 2.31 -17.54 -37.17
C ARG A 80 2.36 -16.19 -36.46
N GLN A 81 1.98 -15.11 -37.12
CA GLN A 81 1.96 -13.78 -36.51
C GLN A 81 0.93 -13.69 -35.38
N GLN A 82 -0.21 -14.36 -35.54
CA GLN A 82 -1.23 -14.44 -34.51
C GLN A 82 -0.74 -15.23 -33.29
N ALA A 83 -0.11 -16.38 -33.50
CA ALA A 83 0.49 -17.17 -32.41
C ALA A 83 1.56 -16.38 -31.63
N GLN A 84 2.41 -15.62 -32.33
CA GLN A 84 3.42 -14.77 -31.68
C GLN A 84 2.78 -13.67 -30.82
N ARG A 85 1.76 -13.00 -31.36
CA ARG A 85 1.03 -11.96 -30.62
C ARG A 85 0.33 -12.54 -29.38
N GLU A 86 -0.31 -13.70 -29.52
CA GLU A 86 -0.96 -14.38 -28.41
C GLU A 86 0.04 -14.83 -27.34
N GLU A 87 1.23 -15.28 -27.73
CA GLU A 87 2.30 -15.61 -26.79
C GLU A 87 2.79 -14.38 -26.00
N GLU A 88 3.02 -13.26 -26.68
CA GLU A 88 3.40 -12.00 -26.01
C GLU A 88 2.30 -11.52 -25.06
N LEU A 89 1.03 -11.59 -25.46
CA LEU A 89 -0.10 -11.25 -24.61
C LEU A 89 -0.17 -12.17 -23.39
N ALA A 90 0.03 -13.47 -23.56
CA ALA A 90 0.05 -14.44 -22.47
C ALA A 90 1.24 -14.23 -21.52
N GLN A 91 2.39 -13.77 -22.01
CA GLN A 91 3.53 -13.39 -21.17
C GLN A 91 3.22 -12.13 -20.35
N ARG A 92 2.67 -11.10 -20.99
CA ARG A 92 2.25 -9.85 -20.32
C ARG A 92 1.21 -10.13 -19.25
N GLN A 93 0.21 -10.97 -19.55
CA GLN A 93 -0.85 -11.34 -18.62
C GLN A 93 -0.29 -12.04 -17.38
N ARG A 94 0.60 -13.02 -17.55
CA ARG A 94 1.29 -13.69 -16.43
C ARG A 94 2.10 -12.73 -15.58
N HIS A 95 2.77 -11.76 -16.21
CA HIS A 95 3.54 -10.76 -15.48
C HIS A 95 2.64 -9.82 -14.67
N ILE A 96 1.51 -9.39 -15.24
CA ILE A 96 0.50 -8.59 -14.54
C ILE A 96 -0.04 -9.35 -13.32
N GLU A 97 -0.37 -10.62 -13.47
CA GLU A 97 -0.86 -11.45 -12.37
C GLU A 97 0.19 -11.61 -11.25
N ALA A 98 1.45 -11.83 -11.60
CA ALA A 98 2.54 -11.90 -10.62
C ALA A 98 2.71 -10.58 -9.85
N LEU A 99 2.66 -9.43 -10.55
CA LEU A 99 2.73 -8.12 -9.91
C LEU A 99 1.50 -7.84 -9.02
N GLN A 100 0.32 -8.30 -9.42
CA GLN A 100 -0.89 -8.17 -8.60
C GLN A 100 -0.80 -8.98 -7.30
N GLU A 101 -0.24 -10.19 -7.36
CA GLU A 101 0.01 -11.01 -6.17
C GLU A 101 1.02 -10.34 -5.24
N GLU A 102 2.12 -9.82 -5.78
CA GLU A 102 3.14 -9.08 -5.02
C GLU A 102 2.55 -7.84 -4.32
N ILE A 103 1.74 -7.04 -5.03
CA ILE A 103 1.06 -5.88 -4.44
C ILE A 103 0.13 -6.32 -3.30
N ALA A 104 -0.63 -7.40 -3.48
CA ALA A 104 -1.54 -7.90 -2.46
C ALA A 104 -0.80 -8.43 -1.20
N GLU A 105 0.40 -9.00 -1.38
CA GLU A 105 1.27 -9.42 -0.28
C GLU A 105 1.84 -8.22 0.47
N LEU A 106 2.40 -7.24 -0.25
CA LEU A 106 2.92 -6.00 0.31
C LEU A 106 1.84 -5.21 1.06
N GLU A 107 0.61 -5.18 0.55
CA GLU A 107 -0.51 -4.54 1.26
C GLU A 107 -0.83 -5.24 2.58
N ARG A 108 -0.79 -6.58 2.62
CA ARG A 108 -0.98 -7.33 3.88
C ARG A 108 0.13 -7.03 4.87
N GLU A 109 1.37 -7.07 4.42
CA GLU A 109 2.54 -6.75 5.25
C GLU A 109 2.45 -5.33 5.81
N ASN A 110 2.11 -4.36 4.96
CA ASN A 110 1.97 -2.96 5.36
C ASN A 110 0.88 -2.78 6.43
N ARG A 111 -0.27 -3.45 6.28
CA ARG A 111 -1.34 -3.45 7.30
C ARG A 111 -0.84 -4.01 8.63
N LEU A 112 -0.09 -5.11 8.61
CA LEU A 112 0.48 -5.70 9.81
C LEU A 112 1.50 -4.78 10.47
N HIS A 113 2.42 -4.20 9.70
CA HIS A 113 3.38 -3.22 10.18
C HIS A 113 2.70 -2.00 10.79
N HIS A 114 1.63 -1.49 10.18
CA HIS A 114 0.87 -0.39 10.74
C HIS A 114 0.24 -0.76 12.08
N GLN A 115 -0.32 -1.97 12.23
CA GLN A 115 -0.85 -2.45 13.51
C GLN A 115 0.24 -2.53 14.59
N GLN A 116 1.42 -3.07 14.24
CA GLN A 116 2.56 -3.14 15.15
C GLN A 116 3.05 -1.74 15.53
N GLU A 117 3.11 -0.81 14.59
CA GLU A 117 3.49 0.58 14.86
C GLU A 117 2.52 1.24 15.84
N VAL A 118 1.22 1.04 15.67
CA VAL A 118 0.20 1.55 16.60
C VAL A 118 0.38 0.95 17.99
N MET A 119 0.61 -0.37 18.09
CA MET A 119 0.86 -1.06 19.34
C MET A 119 2.11 -0.50 20.04
N LEU A 120 3.23 -0.43 19.33
CA LEU A 120 4.50 0.07 19.86
C LEU A 120 4.41 1.55 20.27
N LYS A 121 3.70 2.39 19.50
CA LYS A 121 3.45 3.79 19.90
C LYS A 121 2.63 3.87 21.18
N SER A 122 1.65 2.98 21.37
CA SER A 122 0.86 2.94 22.60
C SER A 122 1.69 2.49 23.80
N GLU A 123 2.56 1.50 23.60
CA GLU A 123 3.46 0.99 24.62
C GLU A 123 4.52 2.04 25.00
N LEU A 124 5.11 2.72 24.01
CA LEU A 124 6.04 3.83 24.24
C LEU A 124 5.38 4.94 25.06
N ARG A 125 4.13 5.31 24.76
CA ARG A 125 3.38 6.30 25.55
C ARG A 125 3.16 5.81 26.98
N ASN A 126 2.86 4.52 27.18
CA ASN A 126 2.69 3.95 28.51
C ASN A 126 4.01 3.94 29.29
N MET A 127 5.10 3.53 28.66
CA MET A 127 6.43 3.55 29.26
C MET A 127 6.87 4.96 29.63
N ASP A 128 6.64 5.95 28.77
CA ASP A 128 6.94 7.36 29.06
C ASP A 128 6.12 7.87 30.26
N ARG A 129 4.85 7.49 30.37
CA ARG A 129 4.03 7.81 31.56
C ARG A 129 4.56 7.16 32.83
N VAL A 130 4.95 5.88 32.77
CA VAL A 130 5.51 5.15 33.93
C VAL A 130 6.83 5.77 34.37
N GLN A 131 7.74 6.03 33.43
CA GLN A 131 9.03 6.65 33.72
C GLN A 131 8.86 8.03 34.36
N LYS A 132 7.93 8.84 33.85
CA LYS A 132 7.62 10.15 34.43
C LYS A 132 7.02 10.04 35.84
N ARG A 133 6.27 8.98 36.15
CA ARG A 133 5.72 8.72 37.49
C ARG A 133 6.77 8.23 38.48
N ASP A 134 7.72 7.41 38.03
CA ASP A 134 8.84 6.93 38.86
C ASP A 134 9.76 8.08 39.30
N GLY A 135 9.83 9.17 38.53
CA GLY A 135 10.58 10.39 38.86
C GLY A 135 9.85 11.38 39.78
N VAL A 136 8.61 11.09 40.19
CA VAL A 136 7.83 12.01 41.05
C VAL A 136 8.21 11.82 42.51
N ASP A 137 8.49 12.93 43.20
CA ASP A 137 8.61 12.92 44.66
C ASP A 137 7.25 12.64 45.33
N MET A 138 7.12 11.46 45.91
CA MET A 138 5.93 11.04 46.64
C MET A 138 5.64 11.93 47.86
N THR A 139 6.65 12.60 48.42
CA THR A 139 6.48 13.55 49.53
C THR A 139 5.76 14.80 49.06
N TYR A 140 6.11 15.32 47.89
CA TYR A 140 5.42 16.44 47.27
C TYR A 140 3.98 16.07 46.92
N LEU A 141 3.77 14.91 46.26
CA LEU A 141 2.44 14.43 45.92
C LEU A 141 1.55 14.26 47.16
N LYS A 142 2.09 13.69 48.25
CA LYS A 142 1.40 13.58 49.54
C LYS A 142 0.92 14.95 50.04
N ASN A 143 1.78 15.97 49.99
CA ASN A 143 1.42 17.32 50.45
C ASN A 143 0.35 17.97 49.57
N VAL A 144 0.39 17.75 48.25
CA VAL A 144 -0.64 18.23 47.32
C VAL A 144 -1.98 17.56 47.58
N ILE A 145 -1.99 16.24 47.81
CA ILE A 145 -3.21 15.50 48.17
C ILE A 145 -3.76 15.94 49.53
N LEU A 146 -2.90 16.16 50.53
CA LEU A 146 -3.32 16.67 51.84
C LEU A 146 -3.98 18.05 51.70
N LYS A 147 -3.36 18.97 50.95
CA LYS A 147 -3.97 20.28 50.67
C LYS A 147 -5.31 20.16 49.96
N LEU A 148 -5.41 19.26 48.98
CA LEU A 148 -6.68 19.02 48.28
C LEU A 148 -7.79 18.57 49.23
N LEU A 149 -7.47 17.72 50.21
CA LEU A 149 -8.43 17.24 51.20
C LEU A 149 -8.76 18.28 52.29
N GLU A 150 -7.80 19.14 52.64
CA GLU A 150 -7.97 20.20 53.65
C GLU A 150 -8.72 21.42 53.11
N THR A 151 -8.37 21.90 51.91
CA THR A 151 -8.93 23.14 51.33
C THR A 151 -10.04 22.89 50.33
N GLY A 152 -10.11 21.68 49.73
CA GLY A 152 -11.10 21.36 48.71
C GLY A 152 -10.89 22.07 47.37
N GLU A 153 -9.73 22.71 47.14
CA GLU A 153 -9.43 23.48 45.93
C GLU A 153 -9.09 22.57 44.72
N VAL A 154 -10.08 21.81 44.26
CA VAL A 154 -9.92 20.86 43.15
C VAL A 154 -9.49 21.56 41.85
N GLU A 155 -10.02 22.74 41.54
CA GLU A 155 -9.71 23.45 40.29
C GLU A 155 -8.23 23.86 40.17
N ALA A 156 -7.58 24.19 41.30
CA ALA A 156 -6.18 24.62 41.33
C ALA A 156 -5.21 23.44 41.44
N LEU A 157 -5.57 22.40 42.20
CA LEU A 157 -4.67 21.28 42.52
C LEU A 157 -4.81 20.08 41.58
N LEU A 158 -5.97 19.89 40.94
CA LEU A 158 -6.18 18.82 39.95
C LEU A 158 -5.24 18.91 38.74
N PRO A 159 -4.94 20.10 38.16
CA PRO A 159 -3.93 20.23 37.12
C PRO A 159 -2.54 19.79 37.58
N VAL A 160 -2.16 20.12 38.83
CA VAL A 160 -0.87 19.73 39.41
C VAL A 160 -0.79 18.22 39.61
N ILE A 161 -1.86 17.60 40.12
CA ILE A 161 -1.93 16.14 40.25
C ILE A 161 -1.91 15.47 38.87
N GLY A 162 -2.59 16.05 37.89
CA GLY A 162 -2.62 15.57 36.51
C GLY A 162 -1.24 15.59 35.85
N THR A 163 -0.42 16.62 36.09
CA THR A 163 0.96 16.67 35.57
C THR A 163 1.90 15.71 36.29
N LEU A 164 1.77 15.57 37.61
CA LEU A 164 2.59 14.63 38.39
C LEU A 164 2.27 13.17 38.00
N LEU A 165 0.99 12.80 37.96
CA LEU A 165 0.57 11.42 37.69
C LEU A 165 0.40 11.09 36.20
N GLN A 166 0.70 12.06 35.31
CA GLN A 166 0.59 11.95 33.85
C GLN A 166 -0.81 11.52 33.40
N PHE A 167 -1.83 12.21 33.90
CA PHE A 167 -3.21 11.97 33.48
C PHE A 167 -3.38 12.32 32.01
N SER A 168 -4.14 11.49 31.32
CA SER A 168 -4.68 11.82 30.01
C SER A 168 -5.70 12.96 30.12
N PRO A 169 -5.90 13.74 29.03
CA PRO A 169 -6.91 14.79 29.01
C PRO A 169 -8.33 14.25 29.29
N GLU A 170 -8.61 12.99 28.97
CA GLU A 170 -9.88 12.33 29.27
C GLU A 170 -10.07 12.09 30.78
N GLU A 171 -9.02 11.65 31.48
CA GLU A 171 -9.04 11.45 32.93
C GLU A 171 -9.27 12.76 33.68
N ILE A 172 -8.60 13.84 33.25
CA ILE A 172 -8.78 15.18 33.84
C ILE A 172 -10.21 15.68 33.63
N ARG A 173 -10.77 15.51 32.41
CA ARG A 173 -12.17 15.86 32.12
C ARG A 173 -13.15 15.08 33.00
N LYS A 174 -12.95 13.78 33.15
CA LYS A 174 -13.78 12.94 34.03
C LYS A 174 -13.74 13.40 35.50
N CYS A 175 -12.57 13.83 35.99
CA CYS A 175 -12.43 14.39 37.34
C CYS A 175 -13.21 15.71 37.49
N HIS A 176 -13.15 16.61 36.51
CA HIS A 176 -13.96 17.84 36.53
C HIS A 176 -15.46 17.54 36.43
N GLU A 177 -15.87 16.64 35.54
CA GLU A 177 -17.27 16.25 35.35
C GLU A 177 -17.85 15.62 36.62
N THR A 178 -17.10 14.72 37.29
CA THR A 178 -17.54 14.12 38.56
C THR A 178 -17.58 15.12 39.71
N TYR A 179 -16.64 16.05 39.78
CA TYR A 179 -16.65 17.12 40.77
C TYR A 179 -17.84 18.09 40.58
N ASN A 180 -18.09 18.51 39.34
CA ASN A 180 -19.20 19.41 39.00
C ASN A 180 -20.57 18.74 39.07
N ALA A 181 -20.64 17.42 38.88
CA ALA A 181 -21.87 16.63 39.00
C ALA A 181 -22.31 16.37 40.45
N VAL A 182 -21.48 16.69 41.45
CA VAL A 182 -21.83 16.59 42.88
C VAL A 182 -22.22 17.98 43.41
N PRO A 183 -23.52 18.34 43.45
CA PRO A 183 -23.95 19.47 44.27
C PRO A 183 -23.97 19.00 45.73
N ASN A 184 -23.07 19.55 46.55
CA ASN A 184 -23.15 19.68 48.01
C ASN A 184 -23.86 18.53 48.76
N VAL A 185 -23.12 17.46 49.07
CA VAL A 185 -23.49 16.54 50.16
C VAL A 185 -22.34 16.53 51.17
N PRO A 186 -22.54 16.96 52.42
CA PRO A 186 -21.51 16.79 53.45
C PRO A 186 -21.27 15.30 53.67
N LEU A 187 -20.04 14.92 54.04
CA LEU A 187 -19.65 13.55 54.39
C LEU A 187 -20.63 12.94 55.42
N SER A 188 -21.69 12.30 54.94
CA SER A 188 -22.65 11.50 55.70
C SER A 188 -23.07 10.29 54.85
N GLY A 189 -22.08 9.67 54.21
CA GLY A 189 -22.24 8.46 53.40
C GLY A 189 -21.65 7.20 54.03
N ALA A 190 -21.01 7.30 55.20
CA ALA A 190 -20.41 6.14 55.88
C ALA A 190 -21.44 5.30 56.65
N ALA A 191 -22.67 5.79 56.87
CA ALA A 191 -23.68 5.09 57.66
C ALA A 191 -24.75 4.33 56.84
N ALA A 192 -24.92 4.64 55.55
CA ALA A 192 -26.01 4.06 54.74
C ALA A 192 -25.62 2.83 53.90
N VAL A 193 -24.33 2.48 53.82
CA VAL A 193 -23.87 1.28 53.09
C VAL A 193 -24.07 -0.01 53.92
N VAL A 194 -24.35 0.11 55.22
CA VAL A 194 -24.49 -1.06 56.10
C VAL A 194 -25.84 -1.78 55.90
N ASP A 195 -26.90 -1.09 55.50
CA ASP A 195 -28.24 -1.71 55.37
C ASP A 195 -28.59 -2.19 53.95
N ALA A 196 -27.89 -1.73 52.91
CA ALA A 196 -28.05 -2.26 51.55
C ALA A 196 -27.25 -3.56 51.32
N ALA A 197 -26.30 -3.88 52.21
CA ALA A 197 -25.49 -5.09 52.15
C ALA A 197 -26.22 -6.36 52.64
N ALA A 198 -27.45 -6.24 53.14
CA ALA A 198 -28.26 -7.37 53.61
C ALA A 198 -29.05 -8.10 52.49
N SER A 199 -29.04 -7.59 51.24
CA SER A 199 -29.85 -8.16 50.15
C SER A 199 -29.10 -8.22 48.81
N ALA A 200 -28.02 -8.99 48.73
CA ALA A 200 -27.48 -9.58 47.50
C ALA A 200 -26.46 -10.70 47.83
N PRO A 201 -26.39 -11.78 47.04
CA PRO A 201 -25.88 -13.08 47.51
C PRO A 201 -24.36 -13.10 47.68
N ARG A 202 -23.96 -13.44 48.90
CA ARG A 202 -22.58 -13.80 49.26
C ARG A 202 -22.16 -15.08 48.57
N SER A 203 -21.46 -15.02 47.43
CA SER A 203 -20.78 -16.21 46.89
C SER A 203 -19.83 -15.88 45.74
N PHE A 204 -18.61 -15.45 46.05
CA PHE A 204 -17.46 -15.52 45.12
C PHE A 204 -16.15 -15.99 45.76
N PHE A 205 -16.03 -16.02 47.10
CA PHE A 205 -14.79 -16.43 47.78
C PHE A 205 -14.77 -17.87 48.31
N SER A 206 -15.81 -18.68 48.08
CA SER A 206 -15.84 -20.08 48.53
C SER A 206 -15.18 -21.09 47.57
N ARG A 207 -14.50 -20.63 46.50
CA ARG A 207 -13.93 -21.54 45.48
C ARG A 207 -12.44 -21.87 45.66
N PHE A 208 -11.77 -21.34 46.66
CA PHE A 208 -10.37 -21.70 46.91
C PHE A 208 -10.06 -21.87 48.39
N THR A 209 -10.38 -23.04 48.93
CA THR A 209 -9.67 -23.62 50.07
C THR A 209 -9.68 -25.14 49.93
N LEU A 210 -8.46 -25.71 50.00
CA LEU A 210 -8.12 -27.14 50.13
C LEU A 210 -8.84 -27.84 51.28
#